data_AF-A0A3N5TM60-F1
#
_entry.id   AF-A0A3N5TM60-F1
#
_cell.length_a   1.000
_cell.length_b   1.000
_cell.length_c   1.000
_cell.angle_alpha   90.00
_cell.angle_beta   90.00
_cell.angle_gamma   90.00
#
_symmetry.space_group_name_H-M   'P 1'
#
loop_
_entity.id
_entity.type
_entity.pdbx_description
1 polymer ?
#
loop_
_entity_poly.entity_id
_entity_poly.type
_entity_poly.pdbx_seq_one_letter_code
_entity_poly.pdbx_strand_id
1 'polypeptide(L)'
;YIDGVHKIMTALRQKGIDRHALLLTLSEGQLHRMTADLSGEVSAEDGERVTLLVSFYKLLHQKYSIDYIELKSYISQLSTEAFPDLNRLRNALAETDLKKKLFMLLEYLGLLKAIILAPERFEIREDIYKKRHITIDIPSMYGSYHELKFDALGLTYRIESLVNVLFEELIDGIDLSLITKATFYQIYARIRLFDKALRLDGISSAEIERQLDLLAHSLEVKGFTFTQYLDIFKGFAAAVKNIINDYFQNVHEENLNQVIDRLPGDQILRKYLLKETHAGLDREKNKHRISEIFFRDRIALSLGLQQLDRFLGRILNILFQQADKLNKDKLYQLLLYDPDNAMTSICEPDNRVNGLIYLGNKGFNLVVLQGLGLPVPPGFIITTEVFRCRKVIASYRPAAQNFKDQVARHIIKLEKMTGKAFGNPHNPLLFSVRSGSSISQPGMMDTFLNVGINEEIAAGLSVKTGNAWFAWDNYRRFLQCYGMAFGLQRDDFDAVISGLKRRAGIAYKKNFTDEQMIKVALTYKAMLLDNRIEIPENPFDQLTITIKSVLDSWESDKARTYRRIMGISDDWGTAVTVQSMVYGNLAQNSGSGVLFTHNPRWPGETLKLWGDFTLG
;
A
#
# COMPACT_ATOMS: atom_id res chain seq x y z
N TYR A 1 17.90 -44.37 25.27
CA TYR A 1 16.45 -44.14 25.38
C TYR A 1 16.21 -42.64 25.39
N ILE A 2 15.81 -42.10 24.24
CA ILE A 2 15.51 -40.67 24.00
C ILE A 2 14.00 -40.57 23.68
N ASP A 3 13.22 -41.61 23.97
CA ASP A 3 11.85 -41.78 23.45
C ASP A 3 10.94 -40.64 23.89
N GLY A 4 11.13 -40.13 25.11
CA GLY A 4 10.40 -38.95 25.58
C GLY A 4 10.76 -37.67 24.81
N VAL A 5 12.06 -37.38 24.68
CA VAL A 5 12.57 -36.26 23.87
C VAL A 5 12.11 -36.39 22.39
N HIS A 6 12.12 -37.59 21.83
CA HIS A 6 11.67 -37.86 20.45
C HIS A 6 10.17 -37.60 20.28
N LYS A 7 9.33 -38.01 21.24
CA LYS A 7 7.90 -37.70 21.24
C LYS A 7 7.66 -36.20 21.30
N ILE A 8 8.35 -35.48 22.19
CA ILE A 8 8.25 -34.01 22.30
C ILE A 8 8.66 -33.34 20.98
N MET A 9 9.79 -33.70 20.40
CA MET A 9 10.25 -33.14 19.12
C MET A 9 9.31 -33.47 17.96
N THR A 10 8.69 -34.65 17.97
CA THR A 10 7.69 -35.06 16.96
C THR A 10 6.39 -34.27 17.13
N ALA A 11 5.94 -34.02 18.36
CA ALA A 11 4.78 -33.18 18.64
C ALA A 11 5.02 -31.72 18.24
N LEU A 12 6.22 -31.18 18.50
CA LEU A 12 6.63 -29.85 18.02
C LEU A 12 6.58 -29.78 16.48
N ARG A 13 7.07 -30.83 15.80
CA ARG A 13 7.00 -30.96 14.34
C ARG A 13 5.56 -30.97 13.83
N GLN A 14 4.65 -31.70 14.48
CA GLN A 14 3.22 -31.73 14.13
C GLN A 14 2.52 -30.39 14.35
N LYS A 15 2.97 -29.60 15.35
CA LYS A 15 2.55 -28.21 15.58
C LYS A 15 3.17 -27.21 14.59
N GLY A 16 3.84 -27.67 13.53
CA GLY A 16 4.44 -26.84 12.48
C GLY A 16 5.84 -26.30 12.80
N ILE A 17 6.46 -26.73 13.90
CA ILE A 17 7.82 -26.35 14.31
C ILE A 17 8.81 -27.39 13.77
N ASP A 18 8.84 -27.57 12.46
CA ASP A 18 9.73 -28.52 11.79
C ASP A 18 11.07 -27.89 11.35
N ARG A 19 11.12 -26.56 11.25
CA ARG A 19 12.29 -25.82 10.79
C ARG A 19 13.16 -25.39 11.95
N HIS A 20 14.46 -25.57 11.79
CA HIS A 20 15.47 -25.17 12.78
C HIS A 20 15.39 -23.67 13.11
N ALA A 21 15.00 -22.83 12.13
CA ALA A 21 14.75 -21.40 12.34
C ALA A 21 13.61 -21.10 13.33
N LEU A 22 12.57 -21.94 13.39
CA LEU A 22 11.44 -21.74 14.30
C LEU A 22 11.85 -22.05 15.76
N LEU A 23 12.75 -23.02 15.96
CA LEU A 23 13.30 -23.33 17.28
C LEU A 23 14.08 -22.14 17.88
N LEU A 24 14.73 -21.34 17.05
CA LEU A 24 15.42 -20.12 17.48
C LEU A 24 14.41 -19.06 17.97
N THR A 25 13.22 -18.97 17.38
CA THR A 25 12.25 -17.94 17.76
C THR A 25 11.43 -18.24 19.02
N LEU A 26 11.49 -19.47 19.54
CA LEU A 26 10.71 -19.87 20.71
C LEU A 26 11.27 -19.28 22.00
N SER A 27 10.40 -18.71 22.84
CA SER A 27 10.76 -18.37 24.21
C SER A 27 10.78 -19.61 25.11
N GLU A 28 11.59 -19.61 26.17
CA GLU A 28 11.59 -20.68 27.17
C GLU A 28 10.20 -20.93 27.76
N GLY A 29 9.44 -19.86 28.03
CA GLY A 29 8.07 -19.97 28.53
C GLY A 29 7.06 -20.54 27.52
N GLN A 30 7.32 -20.45 26.21
CA GLN A 30 6.53 -21.15 25.19
C GLN A 30 6.93 -22.63 25.15
N LEU A 31 8.22 -22.93 25.18
CA LEU A 31 8.74 -24.30 25.21
C LEU A 31 8.20 -25.07 26.42
N HIS A 32 8.27 -24.48 27.61
CA HIS A 32 7.74 -25.09 28.83
C HIS A 32 6.24 -25.37 28.76
N ARG A 33 5.44 -24.44 28.21
CA ARG A 33 4.00 -24.66 28.00
C ARG A 33 3.74 -25.80 27.01
N MET A 34 4.48 -25.83 25.91
CA MET A 34 4.32 -26.87 24.90
C MET A 34 4.76 -28.26 25.39
N THR A 35 5.74 -28.33 26.29
CA THR A 35 6.13 -29.59 26.96
C THR A 35 5.13 -29.98 28.05
N ALA A 36 4.52 -29.01 28.74
CA ALA A 36 3.51 -29.26 29.76
C ALA A 36 2.22 -29.84 29.16
N ASP A 37 1.84 -29.44 27.94
CA ASP A 37 0.71 -30.02 27.20
C ASP A 37 0.86 -31.54 26.96
N LEU A 38 2.07 -32.09 27.06
CA LEU A 38 2.42 -33.48 26.80
C LEU A 38 2.65 -34.30 28.08
N SER A 39 2.41 -33.71 29.26
CA SER A 39 2.77 -34.26 30.58
C SER A 39 2.16 -35.63 30.93
N GLY A 40 1.20 -36.12 30.14
CA GLY A 40 0.63 -37.47 30.27
C GLY A 40 1.42 -38.58 29.57
N GLU A 41 2.34 -38.24 28.66
CA GLU A 41 3.08 -39.21 27.83
C GLU A 41 4.62 -39.13 27.98
N VAL A 42 5.12 -38.13 28.71
CA VAL A 42 6.54 -37.82 28.90
C VAL A 42 6.85 -37.30 30.30
N SER A 43 8.05 -37.59 30.78
CA SER A 43 8.52 -37.16 32.11
C SER A 43 8.89 -35.68 32.14
N ALA A 44 8.88 -35.07 33.33
CA ALA A 44 9.35 -33.69 33.53
C ALA A 44 10.83 -33.51 33.13
N GLU A 45 11.67 -34.52 33.39
CA GLU A 45 13.08 -34.53 32.98
C GLU A 45 13.24 -34.48 31.45
N ASP A 46 12.36 -35.13 30.69
CA ASP A 46 12.41 -35.08 29.22
C ASP A 46 12.05 -33.70 28.68
N GLY A 47 11.12 -33.00 29.34
CA GLY A 47 10.80 -31.60 29.04
C GLY A 47 11.97 -30.65 29.34
N GLU A 48 12.67 -30.85 30.46
CA GLU A 48 13.87 -30.10 30.81
C GLU A 48 15.02 -30.38 29.81
N ARG A 49 15.24 -31.64 29.43
CA ARG A 49 16.22 -32.02 28.40
C ARG A 49 15.97 -31.34 27.07
N VAL A 50 14.71 -31.27 26.60
CA VAL A 50 14.36 -30.56 25.36
C VAL A 50 14.62 -29.07 25.49
N THR A 51 14.28 -28.47 26.62
CA THR A 51 14.52 -27.04 26.89
C THR A 51 16.02 -26.72 26.86
N LEU A 52 16.85 -27.55 27.51
CA LEU A 52 18.31 -27.41 27.48
C LEU A 52 18.89 -27.66 26.08
N LEU A 53 18.36 -28.62 25.31
CA LEU A 53 18.77 -28.87 23.93
C LEU A 53 18.50 -27.66 23.02
N VAL A 54 17.31 -27.05 23.13
CA VAL A 54 16.98 -25.84 22.35
C VAL A 54 17.84 -24.66 22.79
N SER A 55 18.05 -24.50 24.10
CA SER A 55 18.92 -23.43 24.63
C SER A 55 20.37 -23.60 24.16
N PHE A 56 20.89 -24.82 24.18
CA PHE A 56 22.21 -25.14 23.64
C PHE A 56 22.29 -24.88 22.13
N TYR A 57 21.25 -25.24 21.38
CA TYR A 57 21.17 -24.95 19.95
C TYR A 57 21.18 -23.43 19.67
N LYS A 58 20.43 -22.64 20.44
CA LYS A 58 20.44 -21.17 20.36
C LYS A 58 21.82 -20.59 20.64
N LEU A 59 22.51 -21.08 21.67
CA LEU A 59 23.88 -20.65 21.99
C LEU A 59 24.88 -21.02 20.90
N LEU A 60 24.80 -22.24 20.35
CA LEU A 60 25.61 -22.66 19.21
C LEU A 60 25.36 -21.75 17.99
N HIS A 61 24.09 -21.44 17.74
CA HIS A 61 23.71 -20.55 16.66
C HIS A 61 24.23 -19.12 16.90
N GLN A 62 24.05 -18.54 18.09
CA GLN A 62 24.62 -17.23 18.45
C GLN A 62 26.14 -17.19 18.30
N LYS A 63 26.84 -18.31 18.55
CA LYS A 63 28.29 -18.41 18.43
C LYS A 63 28.77 -18.41 16.97
N TYR A 64 28.08 -19.11 16.09
CA TYR A 64 28.53 -19.32 14.70
C TYR A 64 27.75 -18.52 13.65
N SER A 65 26.65 -17.87 14.04
CA SER A 65 25.82 -17.02 13.20
C SER A 65 25.77 -15.60 13.77
N ILE A 66 25.81 -14.62 12.87
CA ILE A 66 25.76 -13.20 13.20
C ILE A 66 24.45 -12.57 12.71
N ASP A 67 23.38 -13.36 12.70
CA ASP A 67 22.04 -12.87 12.38
C ASP A 67 21.33 -12.21 13.57
N TYR A 68 20.20 -11.59 13.26
CA TYR A 68 19.39 -10.83 14.19
C TYR A 68 18.35 -11.66 14.97
N ILE A 69 18.19 -12.95 14.69
CA ILE A 69 17.06 -13.75 15.22
C ILE A 69 17.08 -13.75 16.75
N GLU A 70 18.28 -13.88 17.32
CA GLU A 70 18.53 -13.91 18.76
C GLU A 70 19.01 -12.54 19.30
N LEU A 71 18.81 -11.45 18.56
CA LEU A 71 19.31 -10.11 18.93
C LEU A 71 18.83 -9.66 20.32
N LYS A 72 17.58 -9.95 20.70
CA LYS A 72 17.06 -9.59 22.04
C LYS A 72 17.78 -10.34 23.16
N SER A 73 18.05 -11.64 22.95
CA SER A 73 18.79 -12.48 23.89
C SER A 73 20.23 -12.00 24.01
N TYR A 74 20.87 -11.71 22.87
CA TYR A 74 22.22 -11.13 22.84
C TYR A 74 22.29 -9.78 23.59
N ILE A 75 21.35 -8.86 23.36
CA ILE A 75 21.27 -7.58 24.09
C ILE A 75 21.09 -7.79 25.60
N SER A 76 20.38 -8.83 26.03
CA SER A 76 20.19 -9.13 27.46
C SER A 76 21.46 -9.65 28.15
N GLN A 77 22.39 -10.21 27.38
CA GLN A 77 23.69 -10.67 27.87
C GLN A 77 24.71 -9.53 27.98
N LEU A 78 24.49 -8.41 27.28
CA LEU A 78 25.33 -7.22 27.40
C LEU A 78 25.07 -6.50 28.72
N SER A 79 26.13 -6.19 29.46
CA SER A 79 26.02 -5.43 30.72
C SER A 79 25.53 -4.01 30.46
N THR A 80 24.39 -3.64 31.06
CA THR A 80 23.82 -2.29 30.98
C THR A 80 24.67 -1.21 31.63
N GLU A 81 25.59 -1.57 32.52
CA GLU A 81 26.47 -0.62 33.23
C GLU A 81 27.75 -0.30 32.43
N ALA A 82 28.12 -1.17 31.49
CA ALA A 82 29.37 -1.06 30.72
C ALA A 82 29.14 -0.76 29.24
N PHE A 83 27.98 -1.10 28.68
CA PHE A 83 27.68 -0.93 27.25
C PHE A 83 26.81 0.32 26.99
N PRO A 84 27.19 1.22 26.07
CA PRO A 84 26.53 2.51 25.92
C PRO A 84 25.10 2.40 25.38
N ASP A 85 24.18 3.10 26.04
CA ASP A 85 22.83 3.45 25.61
C ASP A 85 22.00 2.34 24.96
N LEU A 86 21.99 1.15 25.58
CA LEU A 86 21.14 0.02 25.16
C LEU A 86 19.64 0.37 25.13
N ASN A 87 19.20 1.37 25.90
CA ASN A 87 17.84 1.86 25.89
C ASN A 87 17.47 2.48 24.53
N ARG A 88 18.38 3.24 23.90
CA ARG A 88 18.18 3.77 22.55
C ARG A 88 17.98 2.66 21.52
N LEU A 89 18.76 1.58 21.59
CA LEU A 89 18.58 0.41 20.72
C LEU A 89 17.23 -0.30 20.98
N ARG A 90 16.86 -0.50 22.24
CA ARG A 90 15.56 -1.10 22.61
C ARG A 90 14.39 -0.27 22.07
N ASN A 91 14.47 1.05 22.18
CA ASN A 91 13.48 1.98 21.61
C ASN A 91 13.43 1.88 20.09
N ALA A 92 14.59 1.81 19.41
CA ALA A 92 14.65 1.63 17.96
C ALA A 92 14.01 0.30 17.52
N LEU A 93 14.25 -0.79 18.26
CA LEU A 93 13.66 -2.09 17.96
C LEU A 93 12.14 -2.13 18.19
N ALA A 94 11.64 -1.34 19.14
CA ALA A 94 10.21 -1.22 19.48
C ALA A 94 9.43 -0.26 18.57
N GLU A 95 10.10 0.63 17.83
CA GLU A 95 9.47 1.55 16.88
C GLU A 95 8.68 0.78 15.79
N THR A 96 7.49 1.29 15.47
CA THR A 96 6.55 0.66 14.53
C THR A 96 6.64 1.29 13.14
N ASP A 97 6.98 2.58 13.05
CA ASP A 97 7.23 3.23 11.76
C ASP A 97 8.57 2.77 11.19
N LEU A 98 8.53 2.08 10.05
CA LEU A 98 9.70 1.47 9.42
C LEU A 98 10.82 2.48 9.09
N LYS A 99 10.47 3.69 8.64
CA LYS A 99 11.47 4.71 8.28
C LYS A 99 12.17 5.26 9.52
N LYS A 100 11.40 5.56 10.58
CA LYS A 100 11.95 5.99 11.87
C LYS A 100 12.79 4.90 12.50
N LYS A 101 12.31 3.64 12.47
CA LYS A 101 13.06 2.48 12.94
C LYS A 101 14.41 2.34 12.26
N LEU A 102 14.43 2.35 10.92
CA LEU A 102 15.67 2.34 10.15
C LEU A 102 16.58 3.50 10.51
N PHE A 103 16.04 4.73 10.57
CA PHE A 103 16.83 5.91 10.94
C PHE A 103 17.48 5.76 12.33
N MET A 104 16.73 5.30 13.34
CA MET A 104 17.23 5.09 14.70
C MET A 104 18.27 3.96 14.78
N LEU A 105 18.09 2.88 14.02
CA LEU A 105 19.06 1.79 13.95
C LEU A 105 20.36 2.25 13.27
N LEU A 106 20.28 3.00 12.17
CA LEU A 106 21.45 3.58 11.49
C LEU A 106 22.18 4.58 12.40
N GLU A 107 21.46 5.40 13.15
CA GLU A 107 22.05 6.27 14.18
C GLU A 107 22.82 5.48 15.23
N TYR A 108 22.23 4.38 15.72
CA TYR A 108 22.88 3.53 16.70
C TYR A 108 24.11 2.81 16.15
N LEU A 109 24.07 2.33 14.89
CA LEU A 109 25.25 1.82 14.18
C LEU A 109 26.37 2.86 14.11
N GLY A 110 26.04 4.15 13.94
CA GLY A 110 27.00 5.24 14.01
C GLY A 110 27.71 5.34 15.38
N LEU A 111 26.98 5.16 16.47
CA LEU A 111 27.56 5.11 17.82
C LEU A 111 28.50 3.90 17.98
N LEU A 112 28.07 2.72 17.52
CA LEU A 112 28.90 1.51 17.57
C LEU A 112 30.18 1.67 16.77
N LYS A 113 30.09 2.24 15.56
CA LYS A 113 31.24 2.54 14.71
C LYS A 113 32.24 3.47 15.42
N ALA A 114 31.74 4.51 16.10
CA ALA A 114 32.60 5.43 16.86
C ALA A 114 33.37 4.71 17.98
N ILE A 115 32.74 3.77 18.67
CA ILE A 115 33.38 2.94 19.71
C ILE A 115 34.44 2.02 19.13
N ILE A 116 34.11 1.32 18.03
CA ILE A 116 35.02 0.40 17.35
C ILE A 116 36.29 1.12 16.89
N LEU A 117 36.12 2.33 16.32
CA LEU A 117 37.21 3.15 15.80
C LEU A 117 37.89 4.04 16.85
N ALA A 118 37.41 4.04 18.10
CA ALA A 118 37.98 4.88 19.15
C ALA A 118 39.47 4.52 19.39
N PRO A 119 40.37 5.51 19.53
CA PRO A 119 41.78 5.24 19.83
C PRO A 119 41.98 4.70 21.26
N GLU A 120 40.99 4.88 22.12
CA GLU A 120 40.98 4.42 23.51
C GLU A 120 41.04 2.88 23.60
N ARG A 121 41.69 2.41 24.67
CA ARG A 121 41.68 0.99 25.07
C ARG A 121 40.63 0.83 26.16
N PHE A 122 39.76 -0.15 25.98
CA PHE A 122 38.73 -0.48 26.96
C PHE A 122 39.23 -1.59 27.89
N GLU A 123 38.74 -1.59 29.12
CA GLU A 123 39.06 -2.64 30.09
C GLU A 123 38.51 -3.99 29.60
N ILE A 124 39.37 -5.00 29.56
CA ILE A 124 39.00 -6.37 29.18
C ILE A 124 38.49 -7.09 30.44
N ARG A 125 37.32 -7.71 30.35
CA ARG A 125 36.76 -8.53 31.43
C ARG A 125 36.78 -10.00 31.04
N GLU A 126 37.44 -10.80 31.86
CA GLU A 126 37.58 -12.25 31.67
C GLU A 126 37.06 -12.98 32.91
N ASP A 127 35.92 -13.66 32.79
CA ASP A 127 35.39 -14.51 33.86
C ASP A 127 35.67 -15.97 33.52
N ILE A 128 36.67 -16.56 34.17
CA ILE A 128 37.08 -17.95 33.90
C ILE A 128 36.35 -18.90 34.86
N TYR A 129 35.38 -19.64 34.33
CA TYR A 129 34.60 -20.62 35.07
C TYR A 129 35.34 -21.94 35.29
N LYS A 130 36.13 -22.43 34.32
CA LYS A 130 36.81 -23.73 34.42
C LYS A 130 38.05 -23.84 33.53
N LYS A 131 39.19 -24.26 34.09
CA LYS A 131 40.40 -24.57 33.32
C LYS A 131 40.32 -26.01 32.80
N ARG A 132 40.41 -26.22 31.48
CA ARG A 132 40.13 -27.52 30.84
C ARG A 132 41.37 -28.41 30.64
N HIS A 133 42.55 -27.84 30.37
CA HIS A 133 43.94 -28.37 30.46
C HIS A 133 44.89 -27.47 29.64
N ILE A 134 46.21 -27.54 29.89
CA ILE A 134 47.26 -26.89 29.07
C ILE A 134 47.81 -27.95 28.12
N THR A 135 47.53 -27.83 26.83
CA THR A 135 48.24 -28.60 25.80
C THR A 135 49.19 -27.64 25.14
N ILE A 136 50.51 -27.82 25.38
CA ILE A 136 51.65 -27.10 24.79
C ILE A 136 51.29 -25.65 24.39
N ASP A 137 51.42 -24.73 25.35
CA ASP A 137 51.33 -23.27 25.21
C ASP A 137 49.98 -22.65 24.80
N ILE A 138 48.89 -23.40 24.70
CA ILE A 138 47.54 -22.83 24.53
C ILE A 138 46.65 -23.23 25.73
N PRO A 139 46.42 -22.34 26.71
CA PRO A 139 45.52 -22.64 27.82
C PRO A 139 44.07 -22.74 27.33
N SER A 140 43.48 -23.93 27.39
CA SER A 140 42.06 -24.13 27.12
C SER A 140 41.25 -23.76 28.37
N MET A 141 40.58 -22.61 28.34
CA MET A 141 39.76 -22.11 29.45
C MET A 141 38.30 -21.96 29.03
N TYR A 142 37.40 -22.31 29.94
CA TYR A 142 35.97 -22.08 29.82
C TYR A 142 35.64 -20.83 30.62
N GLY A 143 35.14 -19.79 29.94
CA GLY A 143 34.91 -18.48 30.52
C GLY A 143 34.09 -17.57 29.62
N SER A 144 33.68 -16.41 30.13
CA SER A 144 33.21 -15.29 29.31
C SER A 144 34.33 -14.30 29.08
N TYR A 145 34.34 -13.73 27.87
CA TYR A 145 35.27 -12.70 27.46
C TYR A 145 34.43 -11.52 26.98
N HIS A 146 34.64 -10.36 27.59
CA HIS A 146 33.95 -9.13 27.23
C HIS A 146 34.96 -8.01 26.99
N GLU A 147 34.89 -7.44 25.80
CA GLU A 147 35.60 -6.24 25.42
C GLU A 147 34.62 -5.36 24.64
N LEU A 148 34.52 -4.09 25.02
CA LEU A 148 33.52 -3.18 24.47
C LEU A 148 33.58 -3.11 22.93
N LYS A 149 34.77 -3.14 22.33
CA LYS A 149 34.94 -3.11 20.86
C LYS A 149 34.44 -4.37 20.19
N PHE A 150 34.73 -5.55 20.74
CA PHE A 150 34.26 -6.81 20.19
C PHE A 150 32.76 -7.00 20.40
N ASP A 151 32.22 -6.57 21.55
CA ASP A 151 30.78 -6.55 21.80
C ASP A 151 30.07 -5.58 20.84
N ALA A 152 30.65 -4.39 20.60
CA ALA A 152 30.14 -3.44 19.63
C ALA A 152 30.19 -3.96 18.19
N LEU A 153 31.26 -4.68 17.81
CA LEU A 153 31.38 -5.31 16.50
C LEU A 153 30.35 -6.44 16.33
N GLY A 154 30.21 -7.30 17.33
CA GLY A 154 29.22 -8.38 17.33
C GLY A 154 27.78 -7.86 17.26
N LEU A 155 27.50 -6.73 17.91
CA LEU A 155 26.20 -6.07 17.84
C LEU A 155 25.98 -5.38 16.49
N THR A 156 27.02 -4.76 15.92
CA THR A 156 27.00 -4.09 14.61
C THR A 156 26.51 -5.04 13.53
N TYR A 157 27.17 -6.19 13.35
CA TYR A 157 26.80 -7.15 12.31
C TYR A 157 25.37 -7.69 12.46
N ARG A 158 24.89 -7.89 13.68
CA ARG A 158 23.51 -8.33 13.93
C ARG A 158 22.49 -7.26 13.58
N ILE A 159 22.80 -6.00 13.90
CA ILE A 159 21.95 -4.86 13.53
C ILE A 159 22.00 -4.64 12.01
N GLU A 160 23.15 -4.76 11.35
CA GLU A 160 23.28 -4.68 9.89
C GLU A 160 22.45 -5.76 9.19
N SER A 161 22.48 -7.00 9.71
CA SER A 161 21.65 -8.10 9.23
C SER A 161 20.15 -7.74 9.31
N LEU A 162 19.70 -7.19 10.45
CA LEU A 162 18.32 -6.70 10.61
C LEU A 162 18.02 -5.55 9.64
N VAL A 163 18.91 -4.55 9.54
CA VAL A 163 18.73 -3.36 8.71
C VAL A 163 18.60 -3.75 7.23
N ASN A 164 19.38 -4.72 6.75
CA ASN A 164 19.25 -5.22 5.38
C ASN A 164 17.87 -5.83 5.11
N VAL A 165 17.31 -6.59 6.06
CA VAL A 165 15.93 -7.10 5.97
C VAL A 165 14.91 -5.95 5.97
N LEU A 166 15.08 -4.98 6.86
CA LEU A 166 14.19 -3.81 6.94
C LEU A 166 14.28 -2.94 5.67
N PHE A 167 15.42 -2.90 4.97
CA PHE A 167 15.54 -2.22 3.68
C PHE A 167 14.78 -2.93 2.57
N GLU A 168 14.71 -4.26 2.55
CA GLU A 168 13.80 -4.98 1.63
C GLU A 168 12.35 -4.57 1.90
N GLU A 169 11.93 -4.62 3.18
CA GLU A 169 10.58 -4.21 3.59
C GLU A 169 10.30 -2.75 3.20
N LEU A 170 11.30 -1.87 3.28
CA LEU A 170 11.18 -0.46 2.92
C LEU A 170 10.92 -0.26 1.42
N ILE A 171 11.57 -1.08 0.59
CA ILE A 171 11.40 -1.10 -0.87
C ILE A 171 10.04 -1.71 -1.24
N ASP A 172 9.61 -2.76 -0.57
CA ASP A 172 8.32 -3.40 -0.86
C ASP A 172 7.13 -2.57 -0.35
N GLY A 173 7.35 -1.73 0.64
CA GLY A 173 6.37 -0.76 1.14
C GLY A 173 6.13 0.47 0.26
N ILE A 174 6.72 0.56 -0.94
CA ILE A 174 6.40 1.62 -1.92
C ILE A 174 5.70 1.04 -3.15
N ASP A 175 4.58 1.67 -3.53
CA ASP A 175 3.92 1.37 -4.80
C ASP A 175 4.70 2.00 -5.96
N LEU A 176 5.46 1.17 -6.67
CA LEU A 176 6.18 1.55 -7.89
C LEU A 176 5.42 1.14 -9.16
N SER A 177 4.13 0.80 -9.09
CA SER A 177 3.32 0.58 -10.30
C SER A 177 3.13 1.86 -11.11
N LEU A 178 3.23 3.02 -10.44
CA LEU A 178 3.06 4.35 -11.00
C LEU A 178 4.00 5.35 -10.31
N ILE A 179 4.91 5.96 -11.07
CA ILE A 179 5.80 7.01 -10.54
C ILE A 179 5.26 8.38 -10.93
N THR A 180 4.83 9.13 -9.92
CA THR A 180 4.41 10.54 -10.00
C THR A 180 5.34 11.42 -9.17
N LYS A 181 5.07 12.74 -9.12
CA LYS A 181 5.87 13.64 -8.28
C LYS A 181 5.78 13.28 -6.79
N ALA A 182 4.61 12.84 -6.31
CA ALA A 182 4.43 12.34 -4.96
C ALA A 182 5.30 11.10 -4.69
N THR A 183 5.38 10.17 -5.65
CA THR A 183 6.26 9.00 -5.56
C THR A 183 7.74 9.41 -5.47
N PHE A 184 8.18 10.46 -6.18
CA PHE A 184 9.58 10.93 -6.09
C PHE A 184 9.94 11.47 -4.69
N TYR A 185 9.05 12.17 -4.00
CA TYR A 185 9.27 12.55 -2.58
C TYR A 185 9.50 11.31 -1.71
N GLN A 186 8.70 10.26 -1.94
CA GLN A 186 8.82 9.00 -1.23
C GLN A 186 10.10 8.22 -1.57
N ILE A 187 10.56 8.28 -2.81
CA ILE A 187 11.83 7.69 -3.27
C ILE A 187 13.01 8.44 -2.65
N TYR A 188 13.02 9.77 -2.72
CA TYR A 188 14.07 10.61 -2.15
C TYR A 188 14.30 10.31 -0.66
N ALA A 189 13.22 10.25 0.13
CA ALA A 189 13.31 9.92 1.55
C ALA A 189 13.95 8.54 1.83
N ARG A 190 13.75 7.57 0.93
CA ARG A 190 14.32 6.22 1.04
C ARG A 190 15.79 6.18 0.62
N ILE A 191 16.13 6.83 -0.50
CA ILE A 191 17.53 6.88 -0.97
C ILE A 191 18.43 7.58 0.07
N ARG A 192 17.92 8.58 0.80
CA ARG A 192 18.66 9.19 1.92
C ARG A 192 19.02 8.21 3.03
N LEU A 193 18.17 7.23 3.33
CA LEU A 193 18.49 6.19 4.32
C LEU A 193 19.55 5.23 3.77
N PHE A 194 19.49 4.90 2.47
CA PHE A 194 20.53 4.10 1.82
C PHE A 194 21.89 4.83 1.79
N ASP A 195 21.93 6.11 1.42
CA ASP A 195 23.16 6.90 1.45
C ASP A 195 23.77 6.94 2.86
N LYS A 196 22.95 7.13 3.89
CA LYS A 196 23.40 7.05 5.29
C LYS A 196 23.99 5.68 5.63
N ALA A 197 23.36 4.60 5.19
CA ALA A 197 23.86 3.24 5.40
C ALA A 197 25.21 3.01 4.70
N LEU A 198 25.36 3.43 3.45
CA LEU A 198 26.63 3.32 2.70
C LEU A 198 27.76 4.08 3.41
N ARG A 199 27.51 5.31 3.89
CA ARG A 199 28.51 6.07 4.65
C ARG A 199 28.92 5.38 5.95
N LEU A 200 27.98 4.71 6.63
CA LEU A 200 28.27 3.92 7.82
C LEU A 200 29.15 2.71 7.49
N ASP A 201 28.94 2.08 6.33
CA ASP A 201 29.79 1.00 5.80
C ASP A 201 31.17 1.51 5.31
N GLY A 202 31.38 2.84 5.30
CA GLY A 202 32.62 3.46 4.82
C GLY A 202 32.66 3.68 3.30
N ILE A 203 31.52 3.48 2.63
CA ILE A 203 31.34 3.75 1.21
C ILE A 203 30.87 5.19 1.04
N SER A 204 31.72 6.02 0.43
CA SER A 204 31.41 7.41 0.11
C SER A 204 31.43 7.64 -1.40
N SER A 205 30.47 8.40 -1.91
CA SER A 205 30.36 8.72 -3.33
C SER A 205 29.80 10.13 -3.53
N ALA A 206 30.66 11.05 -3.99
CA ALA A 206 30.26 12.40 -4.36
C ALA A 206 29.21 12.40 -5.50
N GLU A 207 29.19 11.35 -6.32
CA GLU A 207 28.19 11.22 -7.38
C GLU A 207 26.79 10.95 -6.83
N ILE A 208 26.66 10.06 -5.83
CA ILE A 208 25.38 9.80 -5.14
C ILE A 208 24.89 11.07 -4.45
N GLU A 209 25.78 11.78 -3.75
CA GLU A 209 25.46 13.05 -3.08
C GLU A 209 24.93 14.08 -4.08
N ARG A 210 25.63 14.29 -5.20
CA ARG A 210 25.19 15.19 -6.27
C ARG A 210 23.82 14.80 -6.82
N GLN A 211 23.55 13.50 -7.04
CA GLN A 211 22.24 13.07 -7.54
C GLN A 211 21.12 13.23 -6.49
N LEU A 212 21.43 13.03 -5.21
CA LEU A 212 20.51 13.34 -4.10
C LEU A 212 20.17 14.82 -4.05
N ASP A 213 21.16 15.69 -4.20
CA ASP A 213 20.95 17.14 -4.25
C ASP A 213 20.12 17.54 -5.46
N LEU A 214 20.44 17.03 -6.65
CA LEU A 214 19.63 17.28 -7.85
C LEU A 214 18.19 16.82 -7.66
N LEU A 215 17.97 15.63 -7.08
CA LEU A 215 16.63 15.13 -6.80
C LEU A 215 15.91 16.03 -5.79
N ALA A 216 16.55 16.43 -4.70
CA ALA A 216 15.97 17.31 -3.68
C ALA A 216 15.47 18.63 -4.28
N HIS A 217 16.33 19.33 -5.03
CA HIS A 217 15.96 20.61 -5.66
C HIS A 217 14.91 20.42 -6.75
N SER A 218 14.97 19.34 -7.53
CA SER A 218 13.98 19.06 -8.59
C SER A 218 12.55 18.90 -8.05
N LEU A 219 12.39 18.44 -6.81
CA LEU A 219 11.08 18.29 -6.18
C LEU A 219 10.42 19.65 -5.87
N GLU A 220 11.22 20.70 -5.67
CA GLU A 220 10.75 22.06 -5.38
C GLU A 220 10.55 22.89 -6.66
N VAL A 221 11.35 22.61 -7.70
CA VAL A 221 11.29 23.33 -8.98
C VAL A 221 9.95 23.10 -9.71
N LYS A 222 9.37 24.21 -10.18
CA LYS A 222 8.17 24.20 -11.03
C LYS A 222 8.56 23.90 -12.48
N GLY A 223 7.74 23.10 -13.17
CA GLY A 223 7.97 22.76 -14.58
C GLY A 223 9.09 21.74 -14.82
N PHE A 224 9.66 21.14 -13.77
CA PHE A 224 10.62 20.04 -13.92
C PHE A 224 9.96 18.85 -14.62
N THR A 225 10.60 18.34 -15.67
CA THR A 225 9.99 17.37 -16.58
C THR A 225 10.31 15.94 -16.19
N PHE A 226 9.49 15.02 -16.69
CA PHE A 226 9.67 13.59 -16.46
C PHE A 226 11.02 13.06 -16.97
N THR A 227 11.47 13.54 -18.14
CA THR A 227 12.75 13.13 -18.72
C THR A 227 13.94 13.64 -17.91
N GLN A 228 13.83 14.79 -17.25
CA GLN A 228 14.88 15.28 -16.35
C GLN A 228 14.99 14.40 -15.09
N TYR A 229 13.87 13.94 -14.52
CA TYR A 229 13.91 12.94 -13.45
C TYR A 229 14.59 11.65 -13.94
N LEU A 230 14.24 11.17 -15.14
CA LEU A 230 14.87 9.99 -15.73
C LEU A 230 16.40 10.14 -15.82
N ASP A 231 16.92 11.32 -16.16
CA ASP A 231 18.37 11.56 -16.22
C ASP A 231 19.04 11.54 -14.84
N ILE A 232 18.38 12.07 -13.79
CA ILE A 232 18.85 11.95 -12.40
C ILE A 232 18.96 10.46 -12.00
N PHE A 233 17.94 9.65 -12.31
CA PHE A 233 17.96 8.24 -11.96
C PHE A 233 18.97 7.41 -12.77
N LYS A 234 19.25 7.79 -14.03
CA LYS A 234 20.39 7.21 -14.77
C LYS A 234 21.71 7.55 -14.07
N GLY A 235 21.84 8.78 -13.58
CA GLY A 235 22.97 9.22 -12.79
C GLY A 235 23.16 8.41 -11.51
N PHE A 236 22.07 8.11 -10.78
CA PHE A 236 22.12 7.22 -9.61
C PHE A 236 22.62 5.81 -9.96
N ALA A 237 22.11 5.20 -11.03
CA ALA A 237 22.54 3.87 -11.44
C ALA A 237 24.02 3.83 -11.86
N ALA A 238 24.48 4.86 -12.58
CA ALA A 238 25.90 5.00 -12.91
C ALA A 238 26.76 5.13 -11.64
N ALA A 239 26.34 5.94 -10.66
CA ALA A 239 27.06 6.12 -9.41
C ALA A 239 27.14 4.83 -8.58
N VAL A 240 26.07 4.02 -8.53
CA VAL A 240 26.11 2.71 -7.87
C VAL A 240 27.05 1.74 -8.59
N LYS A 241 27.06 1.73 -9.93
CA LYS A 241 28.02 0.94 -10.69
C LYS A 241 29.46 1.34 -10.38
N ASN A 242 29.74 2.64 -10.28
CA ASN A 242 31.06 3.15 -9.93
C ASN A 242 31.46 2.74 -8.51
N ILE A 243 30.54 2.82 -7.54
CA ILE A 243 30.76 2.31 -6.17
C ILE A 243 31.17 0.83 -6.19
N ILE A 244 30.44 -0.01 -6.95
CA ILE A 244 30.74 -1.44 -7.05
C ILE A 244 32.15 -1.65 -7.61
N ASN A 245 32.53 -0.89 -8.64
CA ASN A 245 33.84 -1.00 -9.25
C ASN A 245 34.95 -0.55 -8.29
N ASP A 246 34.80 0.62 -7.66
CA ASP A 246 35.84 1.25 -6.85
C ASP A 246 36.09 0.53 -5.53
N TYR A 247 35.03 0.12 -4.84
CA TYR A 247 35.13 -0.47 -3.49
C TYR A 247 35.25 -2.00 -3.50
N PHE A 248 34.88 -2.67 -4.59
CA PHE A 248 34.85 -4.14 -4.62
C PHE A 248 35.69 -4.71 -5.77
N GLN A 249 35.45 -4.29 -7.02
CA GLN A 249 36.14 -4.89 -8.18
C GLN A 249 37.63 -4.53 -8.18
N ASN A 250 37.96 -3.24 -8.24
CA ASN A 250 39.35 -2.77 -8.33
C ASN A 250 40.21 -3.22 -7.14
N VAL A 251 39.60 -3.39 -5.96
CA VAL A 251 40.31 -3.82 -4.73
C VAL A 251 40.71 -5.29 -4.78
N HIS A 252 39.89 -6.15 -5.39
CA HIS A 252 40.06 -7.60 -5.29
C HIS A 252 40.37 -8.29 -6.63
N GLU A 253 40.13 -7.67 -7.78
CA GLU A 253 40.21 -8.33 -9.10
C GLU A 253 41.59 -8.94 -9.40
N GLU A 254 42.66 -8.17 -9.23
CA GLU A 254 44.02 -8.67 -9.50
C GLU A 254 44.38 -9.84 -8.58
N ASN A 255 44.18 -9.66 -7.27
CA ASN A 255 44.45 -10.68 -6.26
C ASN A 255 43.62 -11.94 -6.50
N LEU A 256 42.35 -11.79 -6.85
CA LEU A 256 41.44 -12.89 -7.11
C LEU A 256 41.87 -13.67 -8.35
N ASN A 257 42.26 -12.99 -9.43
CA ASN A 257 42.76 -13.65 -10.64
C ASN A 257 44.03 -14.46 -10.35
N GLN A 258 44.98 -13.89 -9.58
CA GLN A 258 46.18 -14.61 -9.16
C GLN A 258 45.87 -15.84 -8.30
N VAL A 259 44.90 -15.74 -7.38
CA VAL A 259 44.46 -16.86 -6.54
C VAL A 259 43.81 -17.94 -7.40
N ILE A 260 42.86 -17.59 -8.27
CA ILE A 260 42.16 -18.56 -9.12
C ILE A 260 43.13 -19.29 -10.05
N ASP A 261 44.16 -18.60 -10.57
CA ASP A 261 45.15 -19.23 -11.45
C ASP A 261 46.04 -20.26 -10.74
N ARG A 262 46.24 -20.10 -9.43
CA ARG A 262 47.10 -20.97 -8.61
C ARG A 262 46.33 -22.04 -7.83
N LEU A 263 45.03 -21.87 -7.62
CA LEU A 263 44.22 -22.78 -6.82
C LEU A 263 43.83 -24.03 -7.64
N PRO A 264 44.14 -25.25 -7.17
CA PRO A 264 43.69 -26.45 -7.84
C PRO A 264 42.16 -26.61 -7.67
N GLY A 265 41.49 -27.13 -8.71
CA GLY A 265 40.02 -27.11 -8.81
C GLY A 265 39.28 -27.92 -7.75
N ASP A 266 39.97 -28.85 -7.09
CA ASP A 266 39.48 -29.68 -5.97
C ASP A 266 39.37 -28.90 -4.65
N GLN A 267 40.08 -27.78 -4.51
CA GLN A 267 40.01 -26.90 -3.34
C GLN A 267 38.96 -25.79 -3.49
N ILE A 268 38.39 -25.61 -4.69
CA ILE A 268 37.35 -24.62 -4.93
C ILE A 268 36.03 -25.13 -4.33
N LEU A 269 35.40 -24.33 -3.46
CA LEU A 269 34.12 -24.68 -2.85
C LEU A 269 33.06 -24.94 -3.93
N ARG A 270 32.22 -25.96 -3.70
CA ARG A 270 31.16 -26.38 -4.63
C ARG A 270 30.23 -25.25 -5.08
N LYS A 271 30.03 -24.21 -4.25
CA LYS A 271 29.21 -23.04 -4.61
C LYS A 271 29.74 -22.25 -5.82
N TYR A 272 31.05 -22.32 -6.08
CA TYR A 272 31.70 -21.66 -7.22
C TYR A 272 31.81 -22.56 -8.46
N LEU A 273 31.57 -23.88 -8.30
CA LEU A 273 31.67 -24.88 -9.36
C LEU A 273 30.32 -25.09 -10.08
N LEU A 274 30.38 -25.58 -11.33
CA LEU A 274 29.20 -25.98 -12.11
C LEU A 274 28.55 -27.24 -11.51
N LYS A 275 27.21 -27.33 -11.59
CA LYS A 275 26.46 -28.54 -11.23
C LYS A 275 26.52 -29.65 -12.29
N GLU A 276 26.98 -29.36 -13.50
CA GLU A 276 27.05 -30.32 -14.61
C GLU A 276 28.45 -30.35 -15.23
N THR A 277 29.09 -31.51 -15.10
CA THR A 277 30.32 -31.92 -15.77
C THR A 277 30.04 -32.16 -17.26
N HIS A 278 30.21 -31.13 -18.08
CA HIS A 278 30.51 -31.33 -19.49
C HIS A 278 32.00 -31.00 -19.70
N ALA A 279 32.76 -32.05 -19.99
CA ALA A 279 34.17 -31.99 -20.32
C ALA A 279 34.38 -31.08 -21.54
N GLY A 280 35.16 -30.01 -21.37
CA GLY A 280 35.49 -29.06 -22.43
C GLY A 280 35.04 -27.61 -22.18
N LEU A 281 35.04 -27.14 -20.94
CA LEU A 281 34.74 -25.73 -20.64
C LEU A 281 36.01 -24.88 -20.52
N ASP A 282 36.01 -23.83 -21.32
CA ASP A 282 37.00 -22.75 -21.41
C ASP A 282 37.40 -22.23 -20.01
N ARG A 283 38.71 -22.29 -19.71
CA ARG A 283 39.27 -21.90 -18.40
C ARG A 283 38.88 -20.47 -18.03
N GLU A 284 38.76 -19.60 -19.02
CA GLU A 284 38.35 -18.21 -18.88
C GLU A 284 36.89 -18.06 -18.44
N LYS A 285 35.97 -18.87 -18.96
CA LYS A 285 34.56 -18.85 -18.52
C LYS A 285 34.40 -19.25 -17.05
N ASN A 286 35.19 -20.21 -16.58
CA ASN A 286 35.18 -20.62 -15.18
C ASN A 286 35.75 -19.53 -14.27
N LYS A 287 36.84 -18.85 -14.68
CA LYS A 287 37.37 -17.68 -13.95
C LYS A 287 36.34 -16.58 -13.79
N HIS A 288 35.70 -16.16 -14.89
CA HIS A 288 34.68 -15.11 -14.86
C HIS A 288 33.54 -15.45 -13.90
N ARG A 289 33.07 -16.70 -13.88
CA ARG A 289 32.01 -17.13 -12.96
C ARG A 289 32.43 -17.10 -11.50
N ILE A 290 33.65 -17.58 -11.18
CA ILE A 290 34.17 -17.54 -9.81
C ILE A 290 34.24 -16.07 -9.35
N SER A 291 34.78 -15.20 -10.19
CA SER A 291 34.85 -13.76 -9.92
C SER A 291 33.47 -13.14 -9.73
N GLU A 292 32.51 -13.44 -10.59
CA GLU A 292 31.12 -12.94 -10.47
C GLU A 292 30.47 -13.35 -9.14
N ILE A 293 30.55 -14.63 -8.77
CA ILE A 293 29.96 -15.13 -7.52
C ILE A 293 30.69 -14.51 -6.31
N PHE A 294 32.02 -14.38 -6.36
CA PHE A 294 32.80 -13.76 -5.30
C PHE A 294 32.40 -12.29 -5.09
N PHE A 295 32.37 -11.49 -6.17
CA PHE A 295 31.98 -10.08 -6.06
C PHE A 295 30.54 -9.93 -5.60
N ARG A 296 29.62 -10.76 -6.10
CA ARG A 296 28.23 -10.76 -5.63
C ARG A 296 28.12 -11.06 -4.14
N ASP A 297 28.85 -12.06 -3.65
CA ASP A 297 28.88 -12.42 -2.23
C ASP A 297 29.47 -11.28 -1.39
N ARG A 298 30.49 -10.57 -1.89
CA ARG A 298 31.07 -9.39 -1.21
C ARG A 298 30.11 -8.21 -1.17
N ILE A 299 29.42 -7.91 -2.28
CA ILE A 299 28.43 -6.83 -2.35
C ILE A 299 27.23 -7.14 -1.44
N ALA A 300 26.81 -8.40 -1.34
CA ALA A 300 25.71 -8.82 -0.47
C ALA A 300 25.99 -8.63 1.03
N LEU A 301 27.27 -8.53 1.43
CA LEU A 301 27.66 -8.22 2.81
C LEU A 301 27.62 -6.72 3.12
N SER A 302 27.59 -5.85 2.10
CA SER A 302 27.53 -4.41 2.29
C SER A 302 26.16 -3.97 2.82
N LEU A 303 26.15 -2.94 3.65
CA LEU A 303 24.92 -2.43 4.25
C LEU A 303 24.08 -1.67 3.21
N GLY A 304 23.00 -2.32 2.75
CA GLY A 304 21.99 -1.71 1.89
C GLY A 304 22.38 -1.50 0.41
N LEU A 305 23.61 -1.81 -0.02
CA LEU A 305 24.06 -1.57 -1.40
C LEU A 305 23.28 -2.40 -2.43
N GLN A 306 23.11 -3.69 -2.18
CA GLN A 306 22.36 -4.59 -3.08
C GLN A 306 20.87 -4.18 -3.18
N GLN A 307 20.30 -3.74 -2.06
CA GLN A 307 18.93 -3.25 -1.97
C GLN A 307 18.77 -1.94 -2.75
N LEU A 308 19.70 -1.00 -2.59
CA LEU A 308 19.72 0.26 -3.34
C LEU A 308 19.80 0.02 -4.85
N ASP A 309 20.71 -0.85 -5.31
CA ASP A 309 20.85 -1.19 -6.73
C ASP A 309 19.55 -1.75 -7.31
N ARG A 310 18.94 -2.73 -6.62
CA ARG A 310 17.64 -3.29 -7.02
C ARG A 310 16.53 -2.24 -7.02
N PHE A 311 16.52 -1.34 -6.04
CA PHE A 311 15.52 -0.29 -5.94
C PHE A 311 15.63 0.70 -7.11
N LEU A 312 16.84 1.16 -7.41
CA LEU A 312 17.10 2.06 -8.54
C LEU A 312 16.80 1.38 -9.88
N GLY A 313 17.13 0.10 -10.02
CA GLY A 313 16.78 -0.70 -11.21
C GLY A 313 15.27 -0.79 -11.42
N ARG A 314 14.49 -1.06 -10.37
CA ARG A 314 13.02 -1.05 -10.41
C ARG A 314 12.49 0.33 -10.83
N ILE A 315 12.99 1.40 -10.21
CA ILE A 315 12.58 2.78 -10.52
C ILE A 315 12.86 3.09 -11.99
N LEU A 316 14.10 2.88 -12.45
CA LEU A 316 14.49 3.16 -13.83
C LEU A 316 13.65 2.41 -14.84
N ASN A 317 13.40 1.13 -14.62
CA ASN A 317 12.56 0.33 -15.53
C ASN A 317 11.16 0.94 -15.67
N ILE A 318 10.53 1.34 -14.56
CA ILE A 318 9.21 1.98 -14.59
C ILE A 318 9.27 3.35 -15.27
N LEU A 319 10.31 4.15 -14.99
CA LEU A 319 10.49 5.44 -15.64
C LEU A 319 10.64 5.29 -17.16
N PHE A 320 11.44 4.33 -17.63
CA PHE A 320 11.57 4.04 -19.06
C PHE A 320 10.24 3.59 -19.67
N GLN A 321 9.51 2.69 -19.02
CA GLN A 321 8.20 2.25 -19.51
C GLN A 321 7.17 3.38 -19.59
N GLN A 322 7.17 4.30 -18.62
CA GLN A 322 6.30 5.47 -18.64
C GLN A 322 6.70 6.43 -19.77
N ALA A 323 8.00 6.71 -19.92
CA ALA A 323 8.51 7.58 -20.98
C ALA A 323 8.25 7.03 -22.39
N ASP A 324 8.30 5.71 -22.56
CA ASP A 324 8.04 5.04 -23.85
C ASP A 324 6.55 5.04 -24.23
N LYS A 325 5.66 4.82 -23.25
CA LYS A 325 4.21 4.67 -23.49
C LYS A 325 3.45 5.99 -23.55
N LEU A 326 3.98 7.07 -22.97
CA LEU A 326 3.27 8.33 -22.79
C LEU A 326 3.96 9.46 -23.54
N ASN A 327 3.16 10.30 -24.21
CA ASN A 327 3.65 11.53 -24.81
C ASN A 327 3.97 12.60 -23.73
N LYS A 328 4.62 13.68 -24.15
CA LYS A 328 5.07 14.77 -23.26
C LYS A 328 3.95 15.35 -22.39
N ASP A 329 2.77 15.57 -22.95
CA ASP A 329 1.63 16.15 -22.22
C ASP A 329 1.08 15.20 -21.16
N LYS A 330 0.98 13.90 -21.48
CA LYS A 330 0.52 12.89 -20.50
C LYS A 330 1.55 12.64 -19.41
N LEU A 331 2.85 12.69 -19.73
CA LEU A 331 3.91 12.63 -18.72
C LEU A 331 3.85 13.82 -17.76
N TYR A 332 3.58 15.01 -18.28
CA TYR A 332 3.36 16.19 -17.45
C TYR A 332 2.14 16.03 -16.54
N GLN A 333 0.99 15.60 -17.08
CA GLN A 333 -0.20 15.32 -16.27
C GLN A 333 0.05 14.22 -15.21
N LEU A 334 0.84 13.22 -15.56
CA LEU A 334 1.18 12.15 -14.63
C LEU A 334 2.02 12.64 -13.44
N LEU A 335 2.92 13.60 -13.67
CA LEU A 335 3.67 14.23 -12.57
C LEU A 335 2.77 15.06 -11.66
N LEU A 336 1.70 15.66 -12.19
CA LEU A 336 0.73 16.41 -11.38
C LEU A 336 -0.16 15.47 -10.56
N TYR A 337 -0.45 14.28 -11.08
CA TYR A 337 -1.32 13.32 -10.42
C TYR A 337 -0.73 12.83 -9.09
N ASP A 338 -1.44 13.09 -8.01
CA ASP A 338 -1.15 12.51 -6.70
C ASP A 338 -2.24 11.48 -6.35
N PRO A 339 -1.93 10.17 -6.38
CA PRO A 339 -2.84 9.12 -5.95
C PRO A 339 -3.40 9.34 -4.55
N ASP A 340 -2.62 9.88 -3.61
CA ASP A 340 -3.08 10.08 -2.23
C ASP A 340 -4.14 11.19 -2.14
N ASN A 341 -4.17 12.10 -3.12
CA ASN A 341 -5.14 13.20 -3.16
C ASN A 341 -6.39 12.90 -4.02
N ALA A 342 -6.46 11.72 -4.63
CA ALA A 342 -7.52 11.39 -5.57
C ALA A 342 -8.90 11.22 -4.91
N MET A 343 -8.93 10.82 -3.63
CA MET A 343 -10.17 10.55 -2.91
C MET A 343 -10.08 10.90 -1.43
N THR A 344 -11.21 11.25 -0.83
CA THR A 344 -11.33 11.41 0.64
C THR A 344 -12.65 10.85 1.15
N SER A 345 -12.66 10.35 2.39
CA SER A 345 -13.89 9.95 3.08
C SER A 345 -14.71 11.18 3.50
N ILE A 346 -16.03 11.07 3.51
CA ILE A 346 -16.92 12.10 4.09
C ILE A 346 -16.87 12.04 5.62
N CYS A 347 -16.68 10.86 6.19
CA CYS A 347 -16.73 10.65 7.64
C CYS A 347 -15.38 10.85 8.33
N GLU A 348 -14.29 10.61 7.60
CA GLU A 348 -12.91 10.73 8.07
C GLU A 348 -12.10 11.46 6.98
N PRO A 349 -12.33 12.77 6.77
CA PRO A 349 -11.70 13.50 5.69
C PRO A 349 -10.19 13.61 5.88
N ASP A 350 -9.42 13.47 4.79
CA ASP A 350 -7.98 13.70 4.81
C ASP A 350 -7.69 15.21 4.86
N ASN A 351 -6.87 15.63 5.82
CA ASN A 351 -6.46 17.02 5.98
C ASN A 351 -5.67 17.56 4.76
N ARG A 352 -5.02 16.69 3.99
CA ARG A 352 -4.30 17.06 2.75
C ARG A 352 -5.25 17.52 1.66
N VAL A 353 -6.45 16.94 1.62
CA VAL A 353 -7.43 17.11 0.55
C VAL A 353 -8.69 17.76 1.09
N ASN A 354 -8.50 18.95 1.67
CA ASN A 354 -9.58 19.74 2.23
C ASN A 354 -9.88 20.99 1.39
N GLY A 355 -11.11 21.46 1.46
CA GLY A 355 -11.54 22.72 0.89
C GLY A 355 -12.37 22.58 -0.39
N LEU A 356 -13.01 23.69 -0.73
CA LEU A 356 -13.99 23.80 -1.81
C LEU A 356 -13.43 23.45 -3.20
N ILE A 357 -12.14 23.67 -3.42
CA ILE A 357 -11.48 23.40 -4.70
C ILE A 357 -11.41 21.89 -4.94
N TYR A 358 -10.93 21.10 -3.98
CA TYR A 358 -10.78 19.66 -4.15
C TYR A 358 -12.11 18.90 -4.10
N LEU A 359 -12.99 19.29 -3.18
CA LEU A 359 -14.20 18.53 -2.86
C LEU A 359 -15.43 18.98 -3.66
N GLY A 360 -15.34 20.13 -4.31
CA GLY A 360 -16.48 20.83 -4.86
C GLY A 360 -17.45 21.30 -3.78
N ASN A 361 -18.45 22.10 -4.17
CA ASN A 361 -19.38 22.70 -3.22
C ASN A 361 -20.25 21.66 -2.50
N LYS A 362 -20.75 20.66 -3.22
CA LYS A 362 -21.60 19.62 -2.60
C LYS A 362 -20.80 18.73 -1.64
N GLY A 363 -19.64 18.24 -2.08
CA GLY A 363 -18.78 17.39 -1.26
C GLY A 363 -18.27 18.11 -0.02
N PHE A 364 -17.80 19.35 -0.18
CA PHE A 364 -17.35 20.18 0.94
C PHE A 364 -18.45 20.38 1.99
N ASN A 365 -19.66 20.76 1.58
CA ASN A 365 -20.76 20.94 2.53
C ASN A 365 -21.15 19.64 3.22
N LEU A 366 -21.06 18.47 2.58
CA LEU A 366 -21.31 17.18 3.25
C LEU A 366 -20.28 16.90 4.35
N VAL A 367 -19.00 17.20 4.10
CA VAL A 367 -17.94 17.07 5.11
C VAL A 367 -18.18 18.04 6.26
N VAL A 368 -18.55 19.29 5.98
CA VAL A 368 -18.88 20.28 7.01
C VAL A 368 -20.06 19.81 7.87
N LEU A 369 -21.16 19.38 7.24
CA LEU A 369 -22.35 18.90 7.96
C LEU A 369 -22.02 17.67 8.83
N GLN A 370 -21.19 16.75 8.33
CA GLN A 370 -20.74 15.60 9.11
C GLN A 370 -19.87 16.02 10.30
N GLY A 371 -18.96 16.98 10.12
CA GLY A 371 -18.12 17.51 11.20
C GLY A 371 -18.92 18.23 12.29
N LEU A 372 -20.10 18.76 11.94
CA LEU A 372 -21.07 19.32 12.88
C LEU A 372 -21.94 18.27 13.58
N GLY A 373 -21.74 16.98 13.30
CA GLY A 373 -22.49 15.88 13.91
C GLY A 373 -23.89 15.67 13.33
N LEU A 374 -24.20 16.25 12.15
CA LEU A 374 -25.49 16.02 11.49
C LEU A 374 -25.53 14.63 10.82
N PRO A 375 -26.73 14.03 10.67
CA PRO A 375 -26.90 12.67 10.15
C PRO A 375 -26.68 12.61 8.64
N VAL A 376 -25.43 12.73 8.21
CA VAL A 376 -25.01 12.61 6.81
C VAL A 376 -24.73 11.13 6.49
N PRO A 377 -25.38 10.54 5.46
CA PRO A 377 -25.06 9.17 5.05
C PRO A 377 -23.57 9.02 4.67
N PRO A 378 -22.93 7.90 5.03
CA PRO A 378 -21.50 7.72 4.77
C PRO A 378 -21.22 7.62 3.26
N GLY A 379 -20.05 8.09 2.86
CA GLY A 379 -19.61 8.13 1.47
C GLY A 379 -18.16 8.58 1.34
N PHE A 380 -17.70 8.71 0.10
CA PHE A 380 -16.41 9.29 -0.24
C PHE A 380 -16.55 10.24 -1.43
N ILE A 381 -15.58 11.13 -1.57
CA ILE A 381 -15.51 12.14 -2.62
C ILE A 381 -14.27 11.85 -3.45
N ILE A 382 -14.47 11.62 -4.75
CA ILE A 382 -13.43 11.62 -5.76
C ILE A 382 -13.16 13.08 -6.10
N THR A 383 -11.95 13.54 -5.88
CA THR A 383 -11.64 14.96 -5.87
C THR A 383 -11.43 15.50 -7.27
N THR A 384 -11.34 16.82 -7.41
CA THR A 384 -11.00 17.46 -8.70
C THR A 384 -9.62 17.08 -9.21
N GLU A 385 -8.76 16.49 -8.38
CA GLU A 385 -7.45 15.96 -8.79
C GLU A 385 -7.61 14.90 -9.89
N VAL A 386 -8.57 13.99 -9.70
CA VAL A 386 -8.90 12.96 -10.69
C VAL A 386 -9.45 13.58 -11.96
N PHE A 387 -10.26 14.64 -11.86
CA PHE A 387 -10.75 15.34 -13.03
C PHE A 387 -9.61 15.97 -13.85
N ARG A 388 -8.65 16.64 -13.20
CA ARG A 388 -7.49 17.26 -13.86
C ARG A 388 -6.63 16.21 -14.57
N CYS A 389 -6.48 15.05 -13.97
CA CYS A 389 -5.65 13.95 -14.47
C CYS A 389 -6.44 12.88 -15.25
N ARG A 390 -7.74 13.11 -15.53
CA ARG A 390 -8.65 12.10 -16.12
C ARG A 390 -8.17 11.49 -17.42
N LYS A 391 -7.50 12.30 -18.27
CA LYS A 391 -6.98 11.84 -19.58
C LYS A 391 -5.85 10.82 -19.41
N VAL A 392 -4.92 11.05 -18.47
CA VAL A 392 -3.83 10.09 -18.20
C VAL A 392 -4.35 8.87 -17.44
N ILE A 393 -5.25 9.05 -16.46
CA ILE A 393 -5.91 7.95 -15.74
C ILE A 393 -6.64 7.02 -16.72
N ALA A 394 -7.39 7.57 -17.67
CA ALA A 394 -8.16 6.77 -18.63
C ALA A 394 -7.29 6.08 -19.69
N SER A 395 -6.15 6.66 -20.07
CA SER A 395 -5.34 6.15 -21.19
C SER A 395 -4.09 5.36 -20.78
N TYR A 396 -3.69 5.42 -19.50
CA TYR A 396 -2.56 4.67 -18.98
C TYR A 396 -3.03 3.59 -18.00
N ARG A 397 -2.89 2.32 -18.39
CA ARG A 397 -3.42 1.17 -17.64
C ARG A 397 -2.98 1.13 -16.16
N PRO A 398 -1.71 1.39 -15.79
CA PRO A 398 -1.33 1.44 -14.37
C PRO A 398 -2.03 2.56 -13.59
N ALA A 399 -2.22 3.74 -14.17
CA ALA A 399 -2.99 4.82 -13.53
C ALA A 399 -4.48 4.46 -13.39
N ALA A 400 -5.07 3.84 -14.41
CA ALA A 400 -6.44 3.33 -14.34
C ALA A 400 -6.61 2.30 -13.23
N GLN A 401 -5.65 1.37 -13.10
CA GLN A 401 -5.68 0.33 -12.07
C GLN A 401 -5.54 0.93 -10.67
N ASN A 402 -4.57 1.83 -10.46
CA ASN A 402 -4.38 2.53 -9.19
C ASN A 402 -5.67 3.27 -8.77
N PHE A 403 -6.33 3.97 -9.70
CA PHE A 403 -7.62 4.62 -9.44
C PHE A 403 -8.71 3.62 -9.05
N LYS A 404 -8.85 2.49 -9.78
CA LYS A 404 -9.81 1.43 -9.43
C LYS A 404 -9.56 0.85 -8.05
N ASP A 405 -8.30 0.58 -7.71
CA ASP A 405 -7.92 0.04 -6.40
C ASP A 405 -8.24 1.03 -5.27
N GLN A 406 -8.13 2.34 -5.52
CA GLN A 406 -8.57 3.37 -4.59
C GLN A 406 -10.09 3.38 -4.37
N VAL A 407 -10.88 3.27 -5.45
CA VAL A 407 -12.35 3.16 -5.34
C VAL A 407 -12.71 1.92 -4.53
N ALA A 408 -12.12 0.76 -4.86
CA ALA A 408 -12.39 -0.50 -4.16
C ALA A 408 -12.05 -0.42 -2.66
N ARG A 409 -10.91 0.18 -2.30
CA ARG A 409 -10.54 0.42 -0.89
C ARG A 409 -11.57 1.25 -0.13
N HIS A 410 -12.13 2.30 -0.76
CA HIS A 410 -13.16 3.13 -0.13
C HIS A 410 -14.49 2.40 -0.02
N ILE A 411 -14.87 1.58 -1.00
CA ILE A 411 -16.06 0.72 -0.90
C ILE A 411 -15.93 -0.23 0.29
N ILE A 412 -14.80 -0.93 0.44
CA ILE A 412 -14.56 -1.85 1.57
C ILE A 412 -14.72 -1.14 2.92
N LYS A 413 -14.24 0.11 3.03
CA LYS A 413 -14.46 0.92 4.25
C LYS A 413 -15.95 1.18 4.47
N LEU A 414 -16.69 1.58 3.44
CA LEU A 414 -18.14 1.81 3.53
C LEU A 414 -18.92 0.54 3.87
N GLU A 415 -18.53 -0.62 3.34
CA GLU A 415 -19.15 -1.90 3.67
C GLU A 415 -19.01 -2.20 5.17
N LYS A 416 -17.82 -2.01 5.73
CA LYS A 416 -17.57 -2.15 7.17
C LYS A 416 -18.39 -1.19 8.01
N MET A 417 -18.49 0.08 7.59
CA MET A 417 -19.24 1.11 8.32
C MET A 417 -20.76 0.89 8.28
N THR A 418 -21.28 0.41 7.15
CA THR A 418 -22.72 0.27 6.93
C THR A 418 -23.26 -1.12 7.28
N GLY A 419 -22.39 -2.12 7.40
CA GLY A 419 -22.77 -3.53 7.54
C GLY A 419 -23.45 -4.10 6.28
N LYS A 420 -23.39 -3.40 5.15
CA LYS A 420 -23.94 -3.82 3.84
C LYS A 420 -22.78 -4.22 2.92
N ALA A 421 -23.07 -4.95 1.85
CA ALA A 421 -22.06 -5.36 0.87
C ALA A 421 -22.44 -4.89 -0.55
N PHE A 422 -21.49 -4.30 -1.27
CA PHE A 422 -21.67 -3.79 -2.62
C PHE A 422 -21.75 -4.96 -3.60
N GLY A 423 -22.86 -5.05 -4.33
CA GLY A 423 -23.14 -6.17 -5.22
C GLY A 423 -23.71 -7.43 -4.55
N ASN A 424 -24.02 -7.41 -3.25
CA ASN A 424 -24.65 -8.53 -2.56
C ASN A 424 -26.19 -8.44 -2.63
N PRO A 425 -26.89 -9.41 -3.24
CA PRO A 425 -28.36 -9.40 -3.35
C PRO A 425 -29.08 -9.46 -1.99
N HIS A 426 -28.53 -10.15 -1.00
CA HIS A 426 -29.18 -10.33 0.31
C HIS A 426 -29.11 -9.09 1.20
N ASN A 427 -28.02 -8.33 1.11
CA ASN A 427 -27.82 -7.12 1.92
C ASN A 427 -27.08 -6.04 1.13
N PRO A 428 -27.73 -5.47 0.09
CA PRO A 428 -27.06 -4.63 -0.88
C PRO A 428 -26.68 -3.26 -0.32
N LEU A 429 -25.43 -2.86 -0.57
CA LEU A 429 -25.00 -1.48 -0.55
C LEU A 429 -25.23 -0.89 -1.94
N LEU A 430 -26.01 0.19 -2.04
CA LEU A 430 -26.22 0.94 -3.27
C LEU A 430 -25.71 2.38 -3.07
N PHE A 431 -25.29 3.02 -4.15
CA PHE A 431 -24.73 4.37 -4.11
C PHE A 431 -25.56 5.38 -4.90
N SER A 432 -25.54 6.62 -4.44
CA SER A 432 -25.75 7.79 -5.29
C SER A 432 -24.39 8.30 -5.75
N VAL A 433 -24.30 8.69 -7.03
CA VAL A 433 -23.09 9.24 -7.64
C VAL A 433 -23.45 10.61 -8.20
N ARG A 434 -22.87 11.65 -7.61
CA ARG A 434 -23.31 13.05 -7.79
C ARG A 434 -22.11 13.92 -8.14
N SER A 435 -22.26 14.74 -9.17
CA SER A 435 -21.30 15.79 -9.49
C SER A 435 -21.25 16.89 -8.43
N GLY A 436 -20.07 17.46 -8.21
CA GLY A 436 -19.85 18.63 -7.36
C GLY A 436 -18.72 19.50 -7.89
N SER A 437 -19.05 20.59 -8.57
CA SER A 437 -18.09 21.64 -8.94
C SER A 437 -17.90 22.64 -7.79
N SER A 438 -16.77 23.34 -7.76
CA SER A 438 -16.50 24.38 -6.76
C SER A 438 -17.49 25.55 -6.88
N ILE A 439 -17.88 25.90 -8.11
CA ILE A 439 -18.92 26.90 -8.40
C ILE A 439 -20.22 26.16 -8.72
N SER A 440 -21.32 26.52 -8.05
CA SER A 440 -22.60 25.82 -8.19
C SER A 440 -23.13 25.90 -9.63
N GLN A 441 -23.56 24.76 -10.18
CA GLN A 441 -24.21 24.65 -11.49
C GLN A 441 -25.52 23.86 -11.36
N PRO A 442 -26.61 24.48 -10.90
CA PRO A 442 -27.87 23.77 -10.62
C PRO A 442 -28.46 23.13 -11.89
N GLY A 443 -28.71 21.81 -11.85
CA GLY A 443 -29.37 21.08 -12.94
C GLY A 443 -28.53 20.85 -14.20
N MET A 444 -27.24 21.19 -14.19
CA MET A 444 -26.39 21.14 -15.39
C MET A 444 -25.59 19.84 -15.55
N MET A 445 -25.39 19.10 -14.47
CA MET A 445 -24.53 17.92 -14.43
C MET A 445 -25.30 16.68 -13.98
N ASP A 446 -24.81 15.52 -14.40
CA ASP A 446 -25.51 14.26 -14.18
C ASP A 446 -25.49 13.84 -12.70
N THR A 447 -26.50 13.06 -12.34
CA THR A 447 -26.66 12.44 -11.02
C THR A 447 -27.30 11.09 -11.21
N PHE A 448 -26.70 10.08 -10.61
CA PHE A 448 -27.18 8.70 -10.65
C PHE A 448 -27.58 8.26 -9.26
N LEU A 449 -28.70 7.59 -9.17
CA LEU A 449 -29.21 6.99 -7.94
C LEU A 449 -29.26 5.48 -8.11
N ASN A 450 -29.17 4.76 -6.99
CA ASN A 450 -29.25 3.29 -6.94
C ASN A 450 -28.14 2.59 -7.73
N VAL A 451 -26.97 3.20 -7.87
CA VAL A 451 -25.81 2.58 -8.53
C VAL A 451 -25.36 1.36 -7.72
N GLY A 452 -25.14 0.27 -8.44
CA GLY A 452 -24.91 -1.08 -7.94
C GLY A 452 -26.10 -2.02 -8.12
N ILE A 453 -27.27 -1.53 -8.54
CA ILE A 453 -28.47 -2.36 -8.70
C ILE A 453 -28.48 -3.09 -10.05
N ASN A 454 -28.93 -4.34 -10.04
CA ASN A 454 -29.27 -5.17 -11.18
C ASN A 454 -30.51 -6.01 -10.84
N GLU A 455 -30.93 -6.92 -11.73
CA GLU A 455 -32.14 -7.73 -11.51
C GLU A 455 -32.03 -8.64 -10.28
N GLU A 456 -30.87 -9.26 -10.07
CA GLU A 456 -30.62 -10.13 -8.92
C GLU A 456 -30.71 -9.35 -7.60
N ILE A 457 -30.10 -8.16 -7.56
CA ILE A 457 -30.13 -7.28 -6.39
C ILE A 457 -31.51 -6.68 -6.17
N ALA A 458 -32.27 -6.37 -7.22
CA ALA A 458 -33.67 -5.94 -7.10
C ALA A 458 -34.55 -7.05 -6.51
N ALA A 459 -34.37 -8.29 -6.96
CA ALA A 459 -35.07 -9.45 -6.40
C ALA A 459 -34.70 -9.67 -4.91
N GLY A 460 -33.39 -9.62 -4.58
CA GLY A 460 -32.93 -9.76 -3.20
C GLY A 460 -33.41 -8.62 -2.28
N LEU A 461 -33.44 -7.39 -2.77
CA LEU A 461 -33.99 -6.23 -2.06
C LEU A 461 -35.51 -6.37 -1.83
N SER A 462 -36.23 -6.98 -2.77
CA SER A 462 -37.66 -7.30 -2.62
C SER A 462 -37.89 -8.23 -1.43
N VAL A 463 -37.10 -9.31 -1.33
CA VAL A 463 -37.17 -10.28 -0.22
C VAL A 463 -36.79 -9.61 1.09
N LYS A 464 -35.69 -8.86 1.13
CA LYS A 464 -35.18 -8.21 2.34
C LYS A 464 -36.17 -7.20 2.93
N THR A 465 -36.83 -6.43 2.07
CA THR A 465 -37.74 -5.37 2.51
C THR A 465 -39.19 -5.82 2.63
N GLY A 466 -39.54 -7.00 2.11
CA GLY A 466 -40.93 -7.42 1.96
C GLY A 466 -41.74 -6.52 1.02
N ASN A 467 -41.06 -5.76 0.14
CA ASN A 467 -41.68 -4.75 -0.71
C ASN A 467 -41.07 -4.82 -2.14
N ALA A 468 -41.67 -5.64 -2.99
CA ALA A 468 -41.20 -5.81 -4.36
C ALA A 468 -41.38 -4.52 -5.18
N TRP A 469 -42.51 -3.84 -5.05
CA TRP A 469 -42.74 -2.55 -5.70
C TRP A 469 -41.59 -1.57 -5.45
N PHE A 470 -41.14 -1.42 -4.21
CA PHE A 470 -40.02 -0.54 -3.84
C PHE A 470 -38.72 -0.93 -4.55
N ALA A 471 -38.36 -2.21 -4.52
CA ALA A 471 -37.10 -2.67 -5.09
C ALA A 471 -37.05 -2.44 -6.62
N TRP A 472 -38.14 -2.79 -7.32
CA TRP A 472 -38.23 -2.63 -8.77
C TRP A 472 -38.45 -1.16 -9.19
N ASP A 473 -39.09 -0.31 -8.37
CA ASP A 473 -39.12 1.15 -8.58
C ASP A 473 -37.72 1.76 -8.47
N ASN A 474 -36.85 1.23 -7.61
CA ASN A 474 -35.45 1.68 -7.55
C ASN A 474 -34.65 1.23 -8.77
N TYR A 475 -34.87 -0.01 -9.24
CA TYR A 475 -34.21 -0.50 -10.45
C TYR A 475 -34.61 0.31 -11.69
N ARG A 476 -35.91 0.54 -11.91
CA ARG A 476 -36.36 1.36 -13.05
C ARG A 476 -35.87 2.81 -12.98
N ARG A 477 -35.72 3.39 -11.78
CA ARG A 477 -35.10 4.73 -11.60
C ARG A 477 -33.64 4.73 -12.00
N PHE A 478 -32.88 3.70 -11.64
CA PHE A 478 -31.49 3.54 -12.07
C PHE A 478 -31.43 3.47 -13.61
N LEU A 479 -32.22 2.60 -14.24
CA LEU A 479 -32.29 2.45 -15.70
C LEU A 479 -32.63 3.76 -16.41
N GLN A 480 -33.57 4.53 -15.84
CA GLN A 480 -33.92 5.86 -16.36
C GLN A 480 -32.75 6.83 -16.28
N CYS A 481 -32.09 6.96 -15.12
CA CYS A 481 -30.93 7.85 -14.96
C CYS A 481 -29.79 7.43 -15.90
N TYR A 482 -29.54 6.13 -16.00
CA TYR A 482 -28.52 5.57 -16.88
C TYR A 482 -28.81 5.88 -18.34
N GLY A 483 -29.99 5.52 -18.85
CA GLY A 483 -30.35 5.78 -20.25
C GLY A 483 -30.32 7.27 -20.61
N MET A 484 -30.73 8.15 -19.70
CA MET A 484 -30.66 9.61 -19.92
C MET A 484 -29.22 10.12 -20.08
N ALA A 485 -28.26 9.56 -19.34
CA ALA A 485 -26.85 9.91 -19.48
C ALA A 485 -26.24 9.43 -20.81
N PHE A 486 -26.85 8.43 -21.45
CA PHE A 486 -26.46 7.91 -22.76
C PHE A 486 -27.37 8.39 -23.91
N GLY A 487 -28.10 9.49 -23.70
CA GLY A 487 -28.77 10.25 -24.78
C GLY A 487 -30.28 10.06 -24.89
N LEU A 488 -30.89 9.13 -24.15
CA LEU A 488 -32.34 9.01 -24.10
C LEU A 488 -32.98 10.22 -23.42
N GLN A 489 -34.18 10.59 -23.84
CA GLN A 489 -34.91 11.70 -23.25
C GLN A 489 -35.85 11.20 -22.17
N ARG A 490 -36.18 12.09 -21.24
CA ARG A 490 -37.14 11.80 -20.17
C ARG A 490 -38.50 11.36 -20.73
N ASP A 491 -38.90 11.99 -21.83
CA ASP A 491 -40.18 11.73 -22.51
C ASP A 491 -40.29 10.29 -23.02
N ASP A 492 -39.18 9.65 -23.40
CA ASP A 492 -39.15 8.25 -23.83
C ASP A 492 -39.61 7.32 -22.69
N PHE A 493 -39.08 7.55 -21.49
CA PHE A 493 -39.47 6.81 -20.29
C PHE A 493 -40.91 7.14 -19.84
N ASP A 494 -41.28 8.41 -19.89
CA ASP A 494 -42.61 8.87 -19.51
C ASP A 494 -43.69 8.30 -20.47
N ALA A 495 -43.38 8.12 -21.75
CA ALA A 495 -44.24 7.44 -22.71
C ALA A 495 -44.46 5.96 -22.35
N VAL A 496 -43.38 5.23 -22.00
CA VAL A 496 -43.46 3.82 -21.60
C VAL A 496 -44.34 3.64 -20.36
N ILE A 497 -44.07 4.39 -19.29
CA ILE A 497 -44.83 4.25 -18.03
C ILE A 497 -46.28 4.71 -18.21
N SER A 498 -46.53 5.74 -19.02
CA SER A 498 -47.89 6.21 -19.32
C SER A 498 -48.68 5.21 -20.18
N GLY A 499 -48.02 4.52 -21.12
CA GLY A 499 -48.61 3.41 -21.86
C GLY A 499 -48.99 2.24 -20.97
N LEU A 500 -48.14 1.88 -20.00
CA LEU A 500 -48.44 0.82 -19.02
C LEU A 500 -49.57 1.22 -18.07
N LYS A 501 -49.60 2.47 -17.59
CA LYS A 501 -50.71 3.00 -16.78
C LYS A 501 -52.05 2.91 -17.52
N ARG A 502 -52.09 3.35 -18.79
CA ARG A 502 -53.31 3.28 -19.63
C ARG A 502 -53.80 1.85 -19.81
N ARG A 503 -52.90 0.91 -20.09
CA ARG A 503 -53.24 -0.52 -20.24
C ARG A 503 -53.75 -1.16 -18.95
N ALA A 504 -53.28 -0.68 -17.80
CA ALA A 504 -53.71 -1.16 -16.48
C ALA A 504 -54.93 -0.39 -15.90
N GLY A 505 -55.42 0.66 -16.57
CA GLY A 505 -56.55 1.46 -16.09
C GLY A 505 -56.26 2.29 -14.83
N ILE A 506 -55.01 2.64 -14.57
CA ILE A 506 -54.60 3.36 -13.35
C ILE A 506 -54.18 4.81 -13.63
N ALA A 507 -54.51 5.72 -12.71
CA ALA A 507 -54.16 7.13 -12.82
C ALA A 507 -52.73 7.44 -12.34
N TYR A 508 -52.34 6.88 -11.19
CA TYR A 508 -51.09 7.22 -10.50
C TYR A 508 -50.13 6.03 -10.45
N LYS A 509 -48.82 6.33 -10.52
CA LYS A 509 -47.74 5.32 -10.42
C LYS A 509 -47.83 4.48 -9.14
N LYS A 510 -48.19 5.11 -8.01
CA LYS A 510 -48.32 4.43 -6.71
C LYS A 510 -49.39 3.32 -6.70
N ASN A 511 -50.25 3.26 -7.71
CA ASN A 511 -51.30 2.25 -7.83
C ASN A 511 -50.87 1.03 -8.67
N PHE A 512 -49.63 0.97 -9.16
CA PHE A 512 -49.11 -0.24 -9.80
C PHE A 512 -48.98 -1.38 -8.78
N THR A 513 -49.31 -2.62 -9.17
CA THR A 513 -48.95 -3.82 -8.39
C THR A 513 -47.45 -4.13 -8.49
N ASP A 514 -46.99 -5.06 -7.66
CA ASP A 514 -45.60 -5.56 -7.69
C ASP A 514 -45.22 -6.06 -9.10
N GLU A 515 -46.04 -6.92 -9.71
CA GLU A 515 -45.79 -7.50 -11.04
C GLU A 515 -45.79 -6.42 -12.13
N GLN A 516 -46.65 -5.41 -11.98
CA GLN A 516 -46.70 -4.31 -12.93
C GLN A 516 -45.46 -3.43 -12.83
N MET A 517 -44.92 -3.18 -11.63
CA MET A 517 -43.68 -2.41 -11.46
C MET A 517 -42.47 -3.18 -12.00
N ILE A 518 -42.40 -4.50 -11.79
CA ILE A 518 -41.41 -5.37 -12.44
C ILE A 518 -41.48 -5.20 -13.96
N LYS A 519 -42.68 -5.25 -14.54
CA LYS A 519 -42.88 -5.07 -15.98
C LYS A 519 -42.41 -3.70 -16.48
N VAL A 520 -42.62 -2.62 -15.71
CA VAL A 520 -42.09 -1.28 -16.05
C VAL A 520 -40.57 -1.32 -16.12
N ALA A 521 -39.90 -1.87 -15.10
CA ALA A 521 -38.44 -1.93 -15.04
C ALA A 521 -37.85 -2.74 -16.21
N LEU A 522 -38.41 -3.91 -16.50
CA LEU A 522 -37.95 -4.75 -17.62
C LEU A 522 -38.21 -4.09 -18.99
N THR A 523 -39.31 -3.34 -19.13
CA THR A 523 -39.57 -2.57 -20.36
C THR A 523 -38.56 -1.43 -20.52
N TYR A 524 -38.13 -0.78 -19.43
CA TYR A 524 -37.05 0.21 -19.49
C TYR A 524 -35.74 -0.44 -19.90
N LYS A 525 -35.39 -1.60 -19.34
CA LYS A 525 -34.17 -2.35 -19.73
C LYS A 525 -34.20 -2.71 -21.21
N ALA A 526 -35.32 -3.24 -21.71
CA ALA A 526 -35.50 -3.56 -23.12
C ALA A 526 -35.31 -2.31 -24.01
N MET A 527 -35.92 -1.19 -23.64
CA MET A 527 -35.75 0.07 -24.37
C MET A 527 -34.28 0.55 -24.42
N LEU A 528 -33.52 0.38 -23.33
CA LEU A 528 -32.08 0.70 -23.32
C LEU A 528 -31.33 -0.20 -24.31
N LEU A 529 -31.58 -1.51 -24.29
CA LEU A 529 -30.95 -2.47 -25.19
C LEU A 529 -31.31 -2.23 -26.67
N ASP A 530 -32.56 -1.90 -26.96
CA ASP A 530 -33.03 -1.55 -28.32
C ASP A 530 -32.29 -0.31 -28.86
N ASN A 531 -31.89 0.61 -27.98
CA ASN A 531 -31.09 1.78 -28.30
C ASN A 531 -29.56 1.53 -28.22
N ARG A 532 -29.14 0.27 -28.10
CA ARG A 532 -27.72 -0.16 -27.98
C ARG A 532 -27.00 0.43 -26.77
N ILE A 533 -27.75 0.73 -25.70
CA ILE A 533 -27.21 1.18 -24.42
C ILE A 533 -27.01 -0.06 -23.54
N GLU A 534 -25.76 -0.55 -23.50
CA GLU A 534 -25.38 -1.67 -22.66
C GLU A 534 -25.24 -1.25 -21.20
N ILE A 535 -25.81 -2.06 -20.30
CA ILE A 535 -25.74 -1.86 -18.86
C ILE A 535 -24.82 -2.95 -18.31
N PRO A 536 -23.70 -2.59 -17.65
CA PRO A 536 -22.86 -3.57 -16.98
C PRO A 536 -23.64 -4.31 -15.89
N GLU A 537 -23.62 -5.65 -15.95
CA GLU A 537 -24.21 -6.48 -14.91
C GLU A 537 -23.36 -6.51 -13.63
N ASN A 538 -22.03 -6.31 -13.77
CA ASN A 538 -21.12 -6.16 -12.65
C ASN A 538 -21.30 -4.78 -11.96
N PRO A 539 -21.64 -4.73 -10.66
CA PRO A 539 -21.86 -3.48 -9.93
C PRO A 539 -20.65 -2.53 -9.92
N PHE A 540 -19.43 -3.06 -9.89
CA PHE A 540 -18.22 -2.25 -9.88
C PHE A 540 -17.93 -1.59 -11.24
N ASP A 541 -18.17 -2.32 -12.33
CA ASP A 541 -18.08 -1.74 -13.67
C ASP A 541 -19.16 -0.68 -13.89
N GLN A 542 -20.37 -0.93 -13.39
CA GLN A 542 -21.47 0.04 -13.39
C GLN A 542 -21.08 1.34 -12.66
N LEU A 543 -20.50 1.23 -11.46
CA LEU A 543 -19.99 2.39 -10.71
C LEU A 543 -18.87 3.11 -11.46
N THR A 544 -17.93 2.38 -12.05
CA THR A 544 -16.80 2.96 -12.80
C THR A 544 -17.31 3.77 -13.99
N ILE A 545 -18.25 3.24 -14.75
CA ILE A 545 -18.89 3.94 -15.87
C ILE A 545 -19.67 5.16 -15.39
N THR A 546 -20.37 5.04 -14.27
CA THR A 546 -21.15 6.14 -13.69
C THR A 546 -20.24 7.29 -13.25
N ILE A 547 -19.13 6.99 -12.57
CA ILE A 547 -18.12 8.00 -12.18
C ILE A 547 -17.59 8.71 -13.43
N LYS A 548 -17.23 7.94 -14.46
CA LYS A 548 -16.74 8.49 -15.73
C LYS A 548 -17.79 9.40 -16.38
N SER A 549 -19.03 8.96 -16.47
CA SER A 549 -20.13 9.75 -17.03
C SER A 549 -20.35 11.05 -16.27
N VAL A 550 -20.29 11.03 -14.93
CA VAL A 550 -20.38 12.25 -14.11
C VAL A 550 -19.21 13.21 -14.41
N LEU A 551 -17.98 12.71 -14.54
CA LEU A 551 -16.83 13.53 -14.92
C LEU A 551 -17.00 14.12 -16.34
N ASP A 552 -17.46 13.30 -17.29
CA ASP A 552 -17.67 13.70 -18.68
C ASP A 552 -18.85 14.69 -18.82
N SER A 553 -19.84 14.65 -17.92
CA SER A 553 -20.97 15.59 -17.89
C SER A 553 -20.56 17.05 -17.71
N TRP A 554 -19.36 17.30 -17.18
CA TRP A 554 -18.74 18.63 -17.17
C TRP A 554 -18.61 19.22 -18.57
N GLU A 555 -18.34 18.39 -19.58
CA GLU A 555 -18.16 18.82 -20.97
C GLU A 555 -19.46 18.81 -21.78
N SER A 556 -20.60 18.50 -21.16
CA SER A 556 -21.89 18.53 -21.85
C SER A 556 -22.22 19.93 -22.40
N ASP A 557 -22.96 19.98 -23.50
CA ASP A 557 -23.32 21.26 -24.14
C ASP A 557 -24.07 22.20 -23.20
N LYS A 558 -24.93 21.65 -22.33
CA LYS A 558 -25.64 22.42 -21.30
C LYS A 558 -24.69 23.02 -20.28
N ALA A 559 -23.74 22.23 -19.76
CA ALA A 559 -22.76 22.69 -18.78
C ALA A 559 -21.77 23.72 -19.37
N ARG A 560 -21.26 23.49 -20.59
CA ARG A 560 -20.38 24.43 -21.31
C ARG A 560 -21.09 25.76 -21.60
N THR A 561 -22.33 25.70 -22.06
CA THR A 561 -23.13 26.90 -22.35
C THR A 561 -23.40 27.69 -21.07
N TYR A 562 -23.76 27.01 -19.98
CA TYR A 562 -23.93 27.65 -18.68
C TYR A 562 -22.64 28.36 -18.22
N ARG A 563 -21.48 27.70 -18.31
CA ARG A 563 -20.19 28.32 -17.95
C ARG A 563 -19.88 29.55 -18.77
N ARG A 564 -20.09 29.48 -20.09
CA ARG A 564 -19.90 30.62 -20.99
C ARG A 564 -20.78 31.81 -20.61
N ILE A 565 -22.06 31.57 -20.34
CA ILE A 565 -23.02 32.61 -19.95
C ILE A 565 -22.64 33.24 -18.60
N MET A 566 -22.23 32.42 -17.65
CA MET A 566 -21.89 32.86 -16.29
C MET A 566 -20.44 33.37 -16.14
N GLY A 567 -19.63 33.35 -17.19
CA GLY A 567 -18.22 33.76 -17.13
C GLY A 567 -17.34 32.83 -16.28
N ILE A 568 -17.67 31.53 -16.21
CA ILE A 568 -16.94 30.54 -15.41
C ILE A 568 -15.89 29.84 -16.29
N SER A 569 -14.66 29.68 -15.78
CA SER A 569 -13.59 28.95 -16.47
C SER A 569 -13.91 27.45 -16.63
N ASP A 570 -13.52 26.89 -17.78
CA ASP A 570 -13.64 25.45 -18.06
C ASP A 570 -12.65 24.60 -17.23
N ASP A 571 -11.59 25.20 -16.69
CA ASP A 571 -10.50 24.51 -16.00
C ASP A 571 -10.79 24.16 -14.53
N TRP A 572 -11.91 24.63 -13.96
CA TRP A 572 -12.32 24.31 -12.59
C TRP A 572 -12.51 22.80 -12.39
N GLY A 573 -13.21 22.17 -13.33
CA GLY A 573 -13.59 20.77 -13.26
C GLY A 573 -14.68 20.46 -12.21
N THR A 574 -14.88 19.16 -11.98
CA THR A 574 -15.86 18.65 -11.02
C THR A 574 -15.27 17.53 -10.18
N ALA A 575 -15.65 17.51 -8.90
CA ALA A 575 -15.53 16.35 -8.03
C ALA A 575 -16.74 15.40 -8.23
N VAL A 576 -16.61 14.17 -7.75
CA VAL A 576 -17.70 13.17 -7.76
C VAL A 576 -17.91 12.65 -6.34
N THR A 577 -19.10 12.85 -5.80
CA THR A 577 -19.51 12.32 -4.51
C THR A 577 -20.18 10.96 -4.71
N VAL A 578 -19.62 9.91 -4.10
CA VAL A 578 -20.19 8.56 -4.04
C VAL A 578 -20.69 8.31 -2.62
N GLN A 579 -22.01 8.21 -2.43
CA GLN A 579 -22.62 8.18 -1.10
C GLN A 579 -23.63 7.05 -0.97
N SER A 580 -23.65 6.39 0.19
CA SER A 580 -24.61 5.32 0.50
C SER A 580 -26.05 5.80 0.33
N MET A 581 -26.87 5.00 -0.36
CA MET A 581 -28.28 5.31 -0.58
C MET A 581 -29.09 5.30 0.73
N VAL A 582 -29.94 6.31 0.85
CA VAL A 582 -31.07 6.38 1.78
C VAL A 582 -32.35 6.52 0.97
N TYR A 583 -33.45 5.97 1.48
CA TYR A 583 -34.67 5.77 0.70
C TYR A 583 -35.84 6.55 1.26
N GLY A 584 -36.27 7.60 0.55
CA GLY A 584 -37.48 8.34 0.86
C GLY A 584 -38.77 7.64 0.43
N ASN A 585 -38.68 6.53 -0.31
CA ASN A 585 -39.80 5.79 -0.89
C ASN A 585 -39.92 4.35 -0.35
N LEU A 586 -39.30 4.04 0.79
CA LEU A 586 -39.28 2.68 1.34
C LEU A 586 -40.63 2.29 1.95
N ALA A 587 -41.26 3.21 2.67
CA ALA A 587 -42.53 3.02 3.35
C ALA A 587 -43.28 4.34 3.53
N GLN A 588 -44.53 4.29 4.01
CA GLN A 588 -45.37 5.47 4.21
C GLN A 588 -44.81 6.47 5.24
N ASN A 589 -43.96 6.02 6.17
CA ASN A 589 -43.24 6.87 7.13
C ASN A 589 -41.88 7.35 6.59
N SER A 590 -41.60 7.12 5.31
CA SER A 590 -40.42 7.64 4.60
C SER A 590 -40.81 8.87 3.79
N GLY A 591 -39.84 9.73 3.48
CA GLY A 591 -40.07 10.87 2.60
C GLY A 591 -38.78 11.57 2.21
N SER A 592 -38.89 12.53 1.31
CA SER A 592 -37.79 13.39 0.88
C SER A 592 -38.31 14.80 0.65
N GLY A 593 -37.50 15.80 0.98
CA GLY A 593 -37.87 17.20 0.81
C GLY A 593 -36.66 18.12 0.70
N VAL A 594 -36.96 19.36 0.33
CA VAL A 594 -35.98 20.45 0.26
C VAL A 594 -36.58 21.63 0.99
N LEU A 595 -35.82 22.22 1.90
CA LEU A 595 -36.25 23.38 2.67
C LEU A 595 -35.19 24.48 2.63
N PHE A 596 -35.66 25.71 2.77
CA PHE A 596 -34.89 26.91 3.00
C PHE A 596 -35.21 27.40 4.41
N THR A 597 -34.19 27.92 5.12
CA THR A 597 -34.34 28.47 6.48
C THR A 597 -35.08 29.81 6.51
N HIS A 598 -35.24 30.45 5.35
CA HIS A 598 -36.06 31.62 5.12
C HIS A 598 -36.78 31.49 3.77
N ASN A 599 -37.81 32.30 3.54
CA ASN A 599 -38.47 32.37 2.24
C ASN A 599 -37.56 33.09 1.23
N PRO A 600 -37.07 32.44 0.16
CA PRO A 600 -36.14 33.06 -0.80
C PRO A 600 -36.77 34.21 -1.60
N ARG A 601 -38.08 34.44 -1.47
CA ARG A 601 -38.80 35.57 -2.07
C ARG A 601 -38.80 36.82 -1.18
N TRP A 602 -38.37 36.71 0.08
CA TRP A 602 -38.40 37.79 1.07
C TRP A 602 -36.96 38.16 1.51
N PRO A 603 -36.75 39.35 2.10
CA PRO A 603 -35.46 39.69 2.72
C PRO A 603 -35.09 38.66 3.80
N GLY A 604 -33.81 38.25 3.83
CA GLY A 604 -33.30 37.11 4.60
C GLY A 604 -33.30 37.25 6.13
N GLU A 605 -33.92 38.30 6.68
CA GLU A 605 -33.92 38.58 8.12
C GLU A 605 -34.98 37.79 8.90
N THR A 606 -35.98 37.21 8.21
CA THR A 606 -37.05 36.44 8.85
C THR A 606 -36.84 34.93 8.69
N LEU A 607 -36.60 34.24 9.81
CA LEU A 607 -36.56 32.78 9.86
C LEU A 607 -37.97 32.22 9.65
N LYS A 608 -38.19 31.58 8.50
CA LYS A 608 -39.42 30.88 8.16
C LYS A 608 -39.09 29.72 7.23
N LEU A 609 -39.35 28.51 7.69
CA LEU A 609 -39.16 27.31 6.87
C LEU A 609 -40.04 27.41 5.63
N TRP A 610 -39.41 27.35 4.47
CA TRP A 610 -40.09 27.36 3.18
C TRP A 610 -39.53 26.23 2.32
N GLY A 611 -40.39 25.38 1.78
CA GLY A 611 -39.95 24.22 1.02
C GLY A 611 -41.06 23.21 0.79
N ASP A 612 -40.70 22.11 0.15
CA ASP A 612 -41.60 21.03 -0.22
C ASP A 612 -41.13 19.70 0.38
N PHE A 613 -42.09 18.84 0.73
CA PHE A 613 -41.84 17.50 1.25
C PHE A 613 -42.77 16.49 0.58
N THR A 614 -42.19 15.39 0.08
CA THR A 614 -42.93 14.29 -0.56
C THR A 614 -42.83 13.06 0.32
N LEU A 615 -43.99 12.51 0.70
CA LEU A 615 -44.09 11.21 1.38
C LEU A 615 -43.90 10.05 0.40
N GLY A 616 -43.35 8.95 0.93
CA GLY A 616 -42.95 7.74 0.21
C GLY A 616 -44.08 6.95 -0.43
#